data_AF-A0A1M7YFG4-F1
#
_entry.id   AF-A0A1M7YFG4-F1
#
_cell.length_a   1.000
_cell.length_b   1.000
_cell.length_c   1.000
_cell.angle_alpha   90.00
_cell.angle_beta   90.00
_cell.angle_gamma   90.00
#
_symmetry.space_group_name_H-M   'P 1'
#
loop_
_entity.id
_entity.type
_entity.pdbx_description
1 polymer ?
#
loop_
_entity_poly.entity_id
_entity_poly.type
_entity_poly.pdbx_seq_one_letter_code
_entity_poly.pdbx_strand_id
1 'polypeptide(L)'
;MSNQNELNRITDILLSKESDFGELKRGAEEMYHFFSKIAMVTENAASKETIYLPKGKAIATYWAGVCVNEFMRTCTYLRGIYQAILDCRKHFSGTVHIFYAGCGPFGTLLVPFTTFFNSDEIKITFADINSHSLECLQRVIHELGIEEYVAGIIQDDLTEYKNKQDIPIHMMVTETMNSALQKEPQVAITGRLSPLIGEGGILIPEKVTISAALIDRAKEREYILGNAMGESFIHSLGTVFTLDKETGNIFEEKVIDVPEQLEGGYNVLCLMTDIQVYKEACLTYNQCSLTLPVRVLSIDWNNNEIMGIGFRYQISENPGFVHRCIKKKINAERIFIEEVKTAHKEILFHIFKDIHPELAVFESIPGGQTDMLLKHQFEQEQAHLGREYQNLERSIIILDGIPIGYVYVDMGAEIRLVEIGLLEGCRRKGIGSHVVGDILKKAKFQGKKVSLQVFWFNNAAYEFYKNMGFCMVHNNGPACEMLCQPI
;
A
#
# COMPACT_ATOMS: atom_id res chain seq x y z
N MET A 1 39.49 28.60 -5.09
CA MET A 1 39.71 27.14 -5.13
C MET A 1 39.16 26.67 -6.48
N SER A 2 39.79 25.74 -7.21
CA SER A 2 39.17 25.19 -8.42
C SER A 2 37.85 24.51 -8.05
N ASN A 3 36.82 24.54 -8.91
CA ASN A 3 35.54 23.86 -8.66
C ASN A 3 35.76 22.38 -8.31
N GLN A 4 36.73 21.71 -8.94
CA GLN A 4 37.08 20.32 -8.63
C GLN A 4 37.67 20.15 -7.22
N ASN A 5 38.51 21.07 -6.75
CA ASN A 5 39.09 21.01 -5.40
C ASN A 5 38.03 21.26 -4.33
N GLU A 6 37.06 22.15 -4.61
CA GLU A 6 35.94 22.40 -3.71
C GLU A 6 35.03 21.17 -3.61
N LEU A 7 34.66 20.57 -4.75
CA LEU A 7 33.87 19.34 -4.80
C LEU A 7 34.59 18.18 -4.11
N ASN A 8 35.91 18.03 -4.32
CA ASN A 8 36.71 17.00 -3.67
C ASN A 8 36.64 17.11 -2.14
N ARG A 9 36.86 18.31 -1.59
CA ARG A 9 36.76 18.56 -0.14
C ARG A 9 35.37 18.23 0.42
N ILE A 10 34.31 18.68 -0.27
CA ILE A 10 32.93 18.41 0.17
C ILE A 10 32.68 16.90 0.18
N THR A 11 33.12 16.21 -0.86
CA THR A 11 32.93 14.77 -1.02
C THR A 11 33.71 13.98 0.03
N ASP A 12 34.95 14.38 0.35
CA ASP A 12 35.76 13.80 1.43
C ASP A 12 35.01 13.83 2.78
N ILE A 13 34.36 14.96 3.11
CA ILE A 13 33.57 15.11 4.34
C ILE A 13 32.41 14.11 4.35
N LEU A 14 31.68 13.97 3.25
CA LEU A 14 30.52 13.08 3.17
C LEU A 14 30.89 11.59 3.17
N LEU A 15 32.08 11.25 2.66
CA LEU A 15 32.62 9.89 2.69
C LEU A 15 33.23 9.52 4.04
N SER A 16 33.77 10.50 4.78
CA SER A 16 34.45 10.28 6.06
C SER A 16 33.55 9.59 7.08
N LYS A 17 34.00 8.47 7.64
CA LYS A 17 33.32 7.80 8.78
C LYS A 17 33.58 8.51 10.12
N GLU A 18 34.55 9.42 10.16
CA GLU A 18 34.94 10.16 11.37
C GLU A 18 34.10 11.43 11.55
N SER A 19 33.42 11.90 10.51
CA SER A 19 32.63 13.13 10.56
C SER A 19 31.37 12.99 11.41
N ASP A 20 31.11 14.01 12.22
CA ASP A 20 29.94 14.07 13.07
C ASP A 20 28.66 14.46 12.29
N PHE A 21 27.50 14.29 12.90
CA PHE A 21 26.20 14.62 12.28
C PHE A 21 26.10 16.07 11.79
N GLY A 22 26.69 17.02 12.52
CA GLY A 22 26.70 18.43 12.14
C GLY A 22 27.60 18.71 10.94
N GLU A 23 28.77 18.06 10.88
CA GLU A 23 29.67 18.12 9.73
C GLU A 23 29.04 17.52 8.48
N LEU A 24 28.44 16.33 8.58
CA LEU A 24 27.77 15.68 7.45
C LEU A 24 26.60 16.51 6.93
N LYS A 25 25.81 17.10 7.84
CA LYS A 25 24.72 18.01 7.47
C LYS A 25 25.24 19.23 6.71
N ARG A 26 26.27 19.92 7.24
CA ARG A 26 26.88 21.07 6.56
C ARG A 26 27.48 20.68 5.21
N GLY A 27 28.15 19.53 5.11
CA GLY A 27 28.69 19.04 3.85
C GLY A 27 27.61 18.81 2.79
N ALA A 28 26.44 18.30 3.19
CA ALA A 28 25.31 18.09 2.27
C ALA A 28 24.70 19.43 1.80
N GLU A 29 24.56 20.39 2.71
CA GLU A 29 24.13 21.77 2.39
C GLU A 29 25.13 22.46 1.46
N GLU A 30 26.44 22.33 1.74
CA GLU A 30 27.52 22.84 0.88
C GLU A 30 27.49 22.19 -0.51
N MET A 31 27.28 20.87 -0.60
CA MET A 31 27.11 20.16 -1.86
C MET A 31 25.92 20.68 -2.66
N TYR A 32 24.76 20.87 -2.00
CA TYR A 32 23.57 21.42 -2.62
C TYR A 32 23.83 22.82 -3.18
N HIS A 33 24.44 23.71 -2.39
CA HIS A 33 24.75 25.07 -2.83
C HIS A 33 25.77 25.09 -3.97
N PHE A 34 26.80 24.25 -3.90
CA PHE A 34 27.80 24.09 -4.95
C PHE A 34 27.14 23.71 -6.29
N PHE A 35 26.35 22.63 -6.31
CA PHE A 35 25.70 22.19 -7.54
C PHE A 35 24.62 23.16 -8.02
N SER A 36 23.81 23.72 -7.12
CA SER A 36 22.76 24.68 -7.49
C SER A 36 23.34 25.92 -8.17
N LYS A 37 24.49 26.40 -7.69
CA LYS A 37 25.21 27.52 -8.30
C LYS A 37 25.68 27.19 -9.71
N ILE A 38 26.31 26.02 -9.90
CA ILE A 38 26.88 25.61 -11.20
C ILE A 38 25.79 25.30 -12.22
N ALA A 39 24.79 24.51 -11.80
CA ALA A 39 23.68 24.11 -12.66
C ALA A 39 22.71 25.26 -12.97
N MET A 40 22.80 26.38 -12.25
CA MET A 40 21.88 27.52 -12.32
C MET A 40 20.41 27.11 -12.10
N VAL A 41 20.17 26.16 -11.19
CA VAL A 41 18.81 25.75 -10.84
C VAL A 41 18.14 26.91 -10.10
N THR A 42 17.09 27.45 -10.71
CA THR A 42 16.26 28.50 -10.12
C THR A 42 14.87 27.96 -9.84
N GLU A 43 14.24 28.43 -8.77
CA GLU A 43 12.87 28.06 -8.43
C GLU A 43 11.89 28.80 -9.37
N ASN A 44 11.48 28.14 -10.46
CA ASN A 44 10.60 28.71 -11.49
C ASN A 44 9.57 27.66 -11.94
N ALA A 45 8.64 28.05 -12.83
CA ALA A 45 7.55 27.16 -13.26
C ALA A 45 8.08 25.89 -13.95
N ALA A 46 9.11 26.00 -14.79
CA ALA A 46 9.69 24.87 -15.51
C ALA A 46 10.41 23.90 -14.56
N SER A 47 11.13 24.40 -13.56
CA SER A 47 11.85 23.55 -12.59
C SER A 47 10.93 22.88 -11.56
N LYS A 48 9.64 23.24 -11.51
CA LYS A 48 8.61 22.63 -10.65
C LYS A 48 7.67 21.66 -11.37
N GLU A 49 7.85 21.46 -12.67
CA GLU A 49 7.00 20.56 -13.45
C GLU A 49 7.30 19.08 -13.13
N THR A 50 6.29 18.36 -12.65
CA THR A 50 6.34 16.92 -12.39
C THR A 50 5.86 16.18 -13.62
N ILE A 51 6.59 15.15 -14.05
CA ILE A 51 6.23 14.35 -15.22
C ILE A 51 5.44 13.13 -14.74
N TYR A 52 4.24 12.93 -15.29
CA TYR A 52 3.39 11.77 -15.01
C TYR A 52 3.57 10.70 -16.08
N LEU A 53 3.70 9.45 -15.65
CA LEU A 53 3.96 8.29 -16.48
C LEU A 53 2.90 7.21 -16.22
N PRO A 54 2.67 6.29 -17.18
CA PRO A 54 1.80 5.14 -16.97
C PRO A 54 2.18 4.24 -15.79
N LYS A 55 3.42 4.38 -15.28
CA LYS A 55 4.03 3.55 -14.23
C LYS A 55 4.51 4.36 -13.00
N GLY A 56 4.02 5.59 -12.82
CA GLY A 56 4.35 6.45 -11.69
C GLY A 56 4.60 7.90 -12.09
N LYS A 57 5.37 8.63 -11.29
CA LYS A 57 5.78 9.99 -11.61
C LYS A 57 7.28 10.18 -11.44
N ALA A 58 7.85 11.08 -12.24
CA ALA A 58 9.19 11.62 -12.03
C ALA A 58 9.08 13.02 -11.43
N ILE A 59 9.78 13.24 -10.32
CA ILE A 59 9.74 14.51 -9.59
C ILE A 59 10.36 15.65 -10.41
N ALA A 60 9.95 16.87 -10.12
CA ALA A 60 10.46 18.05 -10.79
C ALA A 60 11.94 18.32 -10.48
N THR A 61 12.63 18.98 -11.41
CA THR A 61 14.07 19.29 -11.33
C THR A 61 14.48 19.95 -10.01
N TYR A 62 13.71 20.94 -9.54
CA TYR A 62 13.98 21.62 -8.28
C TYR A 62 13.93 20.66 -7.08
N TRP A 63 12.86 19.84 -6.99
CA TRP A 63 12.72 18.89 -5.89
C TRP A 63 13.78 17.81 -5.92
N ALA A 64 14.18 17.34 -7.11
CA ALA A 64 15.29 16.42 -7.28
C ALA A 64 16.61 17.02 -6.78
N GLY A 65 16.86 18.31 -7.04
CA GLY A 65 18.02 19.02 -6.50
C GLY A 65 17.98 19.16 -4.97
N VAL A 66 16.81 19.41 -4.37
CA VAL A 66 16.68 19.61 -2.92
C VAL A 66 16.99 18.33 -2.11
N CYS A 67 16.81 17.14 -2.70
CA CYS A 67 17.08 15.85 -2.04
C CYS A 67 18.51 15.73 -1.50
N VAL A 68 19.48 16.47 -2.06
CA VAL A 68 20.87 16.50 -1.57
C VAL A 68 20.95 16.88 -0.08
N ASN A 69 20.04 17.72 0.41
CA ASN A 69 19.99 18.19 1.80
C ASN A 69 19.55 17.10 2.80
N GLU A 70 19.04 15.96 2.34
CA GLU A 70 18.80 14.79 3.20
C GLU A 70 20.13 14.09 3.51
N PHE A 71 20.96 14.70 4.35
CA PHE A 71 22.37 14.34 4.51
C PHE A 71 22.60 12.85 4.83
N MET A 72 21.75 12.20 5.63
CA MET A 72 21.88 10.76 5.89
C MET A 72 21.71 9.92 4.61
N ARG A 73 20.71 10.25 3.77
CA ARG A 73 20.49 9.63 2.45
C ARG A 73 21.71 9.85 1.56
N THR A 74 22.12 11.11 1.40
CA THR A 74 23.26 11.48 0.53
C THR A 74 24.54 10.78 0.96
N CYS A 75 24.92 10.85 2.25
CA CYS A 75 26.14 10.21 2.76
C CYS A 75 26.11 8.70 2.58
N THR A 76 24.99 8.04 2.89
CA THR A 76 24.89 6.58 2.81
C THR A 76 24.95 6.10 1.37
N TYR A 77 24.29 6.80 0.45
CA TYR A 77 24.39 6.50 -0.97
C TYR A 77 25.82 6.71 -1.50
N LEU A 78 26.46 7.84 -1.20
CA LEU A 78 27.85 8.09 -1.62
C LEU A 78 28.80 7.03 -1.07
N ARG A 79 28.70 6.68 0.21
CA ARG A 79 29.56 5.65 0.82
C ARG A 79 29.34 4.26 0.19
N GLY A 80 28.09 3.88 -0.05
CA GLY A 80 27.76 2.62 -0.69
C GLY A 80 28.25 2.56 -2.15
N ILE A 81 28.01 3.62 -2.93
CA ILE A 81 28.45 3.72 -4.33
C ILE A 81 29.98 3.71 -4.42
N TYR A 82 30.67 4.46 -3.56
CA TYR A 82 32.14 4.46 -3.52
C TYR A 82 32.69 3.05 -3.34
N GLN A 83 32.14 2.31 -2.37
CA GLN A 83 32.56 0.94 -2.11
C GLN A 83 32.20 -0.02 -3.26
N ALA A 84 31.07 0.18 -3.92
CA ALA A 84 30.68 -0.60 -5.11
C ALA A 84 31.60 -0.34 -6.31
N ILE A 85 31.99 0.92 -6.56
CA ILE A 85 32.96 1.27 -7.60
C ILE A 85 34.30 0.57 -7.33
N LEU A 86 34.80 0.61 -6.09
CA LEU A 86 36.04 -0.06 -5.72
C LEU A 86 35.98 -1.57 -5.95
N ASP A 87 34.84 -2.20 -5.71
CA ASP A 87 34.68 -3.64 -5.92
C ASP A 87 34.53 -4.00 -7.41
N CYS A 88 33.77 -3.20 -8.18
CA CYS A 88 33.72 -3.32 -9.65
C CYS A 88 35.13 -3.23 -10.25
N ARG A 89 35.95 -2.29 -9.78
CA ARG A 89 37.33 -2.13 -10.27
C ARG A 89 38.27 -3.29 -9.94
N LYS A 90 37.98 -4.05 -8.88
CA LYS A 90 38.72 -5.27 -8.54
C LYS A 90 38.23 -6.46 -9.37
N HIS A 91 36.95 -6.47 -9.72
CA HIS A 91 36.30 -7.59 -10.38
C HIS A 91 36.44 -7.53 -11.91
N PHE A 92 36.27 -6.34 -12.50
CA PHE A 92 36.30 -6.13 -13.94
C PHE A 92 37.65 -5.57 -14.39
N SER A 93 38.15 -6.06 -15.52
CA SER A 93 39.32 -5.48 -16.18
C SER A 93 38.93 -4.28 -17.02
N GLY A 94 39.68 -3.17 -16.90
CA GLY A 94 39.46 -1.96 -17.69
C GLY A 94 38.49 -0.98 -17.01
N THR A 95 37.89 -0.12 -17.81
CA THR A 95 37.06 0.99 -17.33
C THR A 95 35.69 0.52 -16.84
N VAL A 96 35.32 0.88 -15.62
CA VAL A 96 34.01 0.56 -15.04
C VAL A 96 32.96 1.51 -15.59
N HIS A 97 32.12 0.99 -16.48
CA HIS A 97 30.91 1.69 -16.94
C HIS A 97 29.76 1.59 -15.94
N ILE A 98 29.25 2.76 -15.54
CA ILE A 98 28.15 2.95 -14.60
C ILE A 98 26.97 3.62 -15.33
N PHE A 99 25.78 3.04 -15.23
CA PHE A 99 24.55 3.63 -15.75
C PHE A 99 23.76 4.25 -14.60
N TYR A 100 23.45 5.54 -14.67
CA TYR A 100 22.72 6.27 -13.65
C TYR A 100 21.33 6.67 -14.13
N ALA A 101 20.34 5.92 -13.66
CA ALA A 101 18.92 6.07 -13.98
C ALA A 101 18.21 7.01 -12.99
N GLY A 102 17.68 8.12 -13.52
CA GLY A 102 17.08 9.19 -12.71
C GLY A 102 18.15 10.10 -12.11
N CYS A 103 19.08 10.58 -12.94
CA CYS A 103 20.27 11.27 -12.44
C CYS A 103 20.00 12.66 -11.84
N GLY A 104 18.83 13.26 -12.14
CA GLY A 104 18.47 14.59 -11.69
C GLY A 104 19.36 15.69 -12.28
N PRO A 105 19.21 16.94 -11.80
CA PRO A 105 19.91 18.10 -12.36
C PRO A 105 21.42 18.12 -12.13
N PHE A 106 21.90 17.39 -11.13
CA PHE A 106 23.28 17.51 -10.66
C PHE A 106 24.10 16.25 -10.89
N GLY A 107 23.46 15.09 -11.11
CA GLY A 107 24.15 13.81 -11.10
C GLY A 107 24.76 13.50 -9.72
N THR A 108 24.14 13.97 -8.63
CA THR A 108 24.71 14.03 -7.27
C THR A 108 25.34 12.73 -6.80
N LEU A 109 24.80 11.58 -7.16
CA LEU A 109 25.30 10.30 -6.67
C LEU A 109 26.56 9.81 -7.39
N LEU A 110 26.96 10.42 -8.52
CA LEU A 110 28.13 9.98 -9.28
C LEU A 110 29.11 11.09 -9.67
N VAL A 111 28.65 12.32 -9.91
CA VAL A 111 29.53 13.45 -10.23
C VAL A 111 30.62 13.69 -9.16
N PRO A 112 30.34 13.59 -7.84
CA PRO A 112 31.39 13.68 -6.81
C PRO A 112 32.57 12.73 -7.02
N PHE A 113 32.36 11.56 -7.63
CA PHE A 113 33.41 10.56 -7.81
C PHE A 113 34.39 10.87 -8.95
N THR A 114 34.11 11.87 -9.79
CA THR A 114 35.09 12.35 -10.79
C THR A 114 36.25 13.09 -10.16
N THR A 115 36.22 13.34 -8.84
CA THR A 115 37.36 13.87 -8.08
C THR A 115 38.17 12.79 -7.34
N PHE A 116 37.76 11.52 -7.42
CA PHE A 116 38.40 10.37 -6.75
C PHE A 116 38.90 9.31 -7.72
N PHE A 117 38.29 9.24 -8.89
CA PHE A 117 38.66 8.33 -9.96
C PHE A 117 38.96 9.11 -11.22
N ASN A 118 39.80 8.54 -12.08
CA ASN A 118 40.12 9.08 -13.39
C ASN A 118 39.12 8.60 -14.47
N SER A 119 39.10 9.30 -15.61
CA SER A 119 38.18 9.02 -16.72
C SER A 119 38.48 7.70 -17.46
N ASP A 120 39.66 7.09 -17.23
CA ASP A 120 40.02 5.74 -17.67
C ASP A 120 39.61 4.65 -16.66
N GLU A 121 39.34 5.02 -15.41
CA GLU A 121 38.89 4.10 -14.36
C GLU A 121 37.37 3.95 -14.35
N ILE A 122 36.63 5.03 -14.59
CA ILE A 122 35.15 5.02 -14.64
C ILE A 122 34.60 5.80 -15.84
N LYS A 123 33.47 5.32 -16.37
CA LYS A 123 32.63 6.06 -17.33
C LYS A 123 31.18 6.03 -16.87
N ILE A 124 30.45 7.10 -17.10
CA ILE A 124 29.08 7.26 -16.62
C ILE A 124 28.15 7.55 -17.80
N THR A 125 27.10 6.75 -17.92
CA THR A 125 25.92 7.10 -18.72
C THR A 125 24.88 7.70 -17.78
N PHE A 126 24.49 8.95 -18.01
CA PHE A 126 23.45 9.63 -17.25
C PHE A 126 22.13 9.53 -18.00
N ALA A 127 21.06 9.16 -17.30
CA ALA A 127 19.74 9.07 -17.88
C ALA A 127 18.67 9.71 -16.99
N ASP A 128 17.83 10.53 -17.58
CA ASP A 128 16.68 11.13 -16.92
C ASP A 128 15.57 11.39 -17.93
N ILE A 129 14.32 11.38 -17.50
CA ILE A 129 13.20 11.69 -18.39
C ILE A 129 13.01 13.21 -18.55
N ASN A 130 13.44 13.98 -17.56
CA ASN A 130 13.26 15.43 -17.51
C ASN A 130 14.39 16.13 -18.28
N SER A 131 14.06 16.73 -19.42
CA SER A 131 15.02 17.47 -20.26
C SER A 131 15.70 18.62 -19.51
N HIS A 132 14.97 19.33 -18.65
CA HIS A 132 15.52 20.45 -17.89
C HIS A 132 16.53 19.98 -16.83
N SER A 133 16.32 18.80 -16.22
CA SER A 133 17.34 18.17 -15.39
C SER A 133 18.60 17.86 -16.21
N LEU A 134 18.47 17.35 -17.43
CA LEU A 134 19.63 17.04 -18.27
C LEU A 134 20.37 18.30 -18.76
N GLU A 135 19.67 19.39 -19.05
CA GLU A 135 20.30 20.69 -19.36
C GLU A 135 21.12 21.22 -18.17
N CYS A 136 20.58 21.09 -16.95
CA CYS A 136 21.29 21.42 -15.72
C CYS A 136 22.55 20.57 -15.56
N LEU A 137 22.42 19.26 -15.77
CA LEU A 137 23.53 18.32 -15.66
C LEU A 137 24.62 18.60 -16.69
N GLN A 138 24.26 18.94 -17.93
CA GLN A 138 25.22 19.32 -18.96
C GLN A 138 26.06 20.54 -18.56
N ARG A 139 25.45 21.54 -17.90
CA ARG A 139 26.21 22.67 -17.33
C ARG A 139 27.16 22.23 -16.23
N VAL A 140 26.73 21.34 -15.34
CA VAL A 140 27.60 20.76 -14.29
C VAL A 140 28.79 20.04 -14.92
N ILE A 141 28.55 19.21 -15.93
CA ILE A 141 29.61 18.48 -16.64
C ILE A 141 30.62 19.45 -17.25
N HIS A 142 30.15 20.49 -17.92
CA HIS A 142 31.00 21.47 -18.60
C HIS A 142 31.82 22.33 -17.63
N GLU A 143 31.18 22.90 -16.61
CA GLU A 143 31.83 23.80 -15.64
C GLU A 143 32.82 23.06 -14.71
N LEU A 144 32.68 21.74 -14.59
CA LEU A 144 33.64 20.90 -13.88
C LEU A 144 34.73 20.33 -14.80
N GLY A 145 34.58 20.43 -16.13
CA GLY A 145 35.51 19.87 -17.11
C GLY A 145 35.59 18.34 -17.03
N ILE A 146 34.45 17.67 -16.87
CA ILE A 146 34.36 16.21 -16.68
C ILE A 146 33.74 15.48 -17.88
N GLU A 147 33.77 16.10 -19.07
CA GLU A 147 33.22 15.54 -20.30
C GLU A 147 33.81 14.16 -20.61
N GLU A 148 35.10 13.95 -20.31
CA GLU A 148 35.75 12.66 -20.53
C GLU A 148 35.15 11.53 -19.68
N TYR A 149 34.47 11.81 -18.57
CA TYR A 149 33.82 10.77 -17.76
C TYR A 149 32.50 10.30 -18.38
N VAL A 150 31.94 11.04 -19.34
CA VAL A 150 30.57 10.84 -19.83
C VAL A 150 30.58 9.87 -21.01
N ALA A 151 30.03 8.67 -20.82
CA ALA A 151 29.76 7.72 -21.91
C ALA A 151 28.50 8.11 -22.71
N GLY A 152 27.53 8.75 -22.07
CA GLY A 152 26.32 9.23 -22.73
C GLY A 152 25.39 10.00 -21.81
N ILE A 153 24.52 10.81 -22.42
CA ILE A 153 23.40 11.49 -21.76
C ILE A 153 22.13 11.09 -22.49
N ILE A 154 21.19 10.48 -21.78
CA ILE A 154 19.99 9.86 -22.35
C ILE A 154 18.75 10.53 -21.78
N GLN A 155 17.93 11.09 -22.66
CA GLN A 155 16.57 11.51 -22.34
C GLN A 155 15.58 10.43 -22.78
N ASP A 156 15.06 9.62 -21.85
CA ASP A 156 14.14 8.53 -22.18
C ASP A 156 13.25 8.14 -20.97
N ASP A 157 12.15 7.43 -21.24
CA ASP A 157 11.37 6.76 -20.20
C ASP A 157 12.05 5.43 -19.84
N LEU A 158 12.70 5.41 -18.68
CA LEU A 158 13.47 4.27 -18.21
C LEU A 158 12.64 3.03 -17.85
N THR A 159 11.33 3.18 -17.76
CA THR A 159 10.41 2.03 -17.56
C THR A 159 10.18 1.22 -18.84
N GLU A 160 10.49 1.81 -20.00
CA GLU A 160 10.38 1.20 -21.34
C GLU A 160 11.71 1.17 -22.10
N TYR A 161 12.76 1.76 -21.52
CA TYR A 161 14.06 1.93 -22.17
C TYR A 161 14.58 0.62 -22.77
N LYS A 162 15.04 0.69 -24.02
CA LYS A 162 15.73 -0.41 -24.70
C LYS A 162 17.18 -0.01 -24.79
N ASN A 163 18.08 -0.92 -24.42
CA ASN A 163 19.51 -0.62 -24.51
C ASN A 163 19.87 -0.28 -25.96
N LYS A 164 20.31 0.96 -26.16
CA LYS A 164 20.78 1.47 -27.45
C LYS A 164 22.30 1.44 -27.55
N GLN A 165 22.99 1.09 -26.46
CA GLN A 165 24.44 1.06 -26.37
C GLN A 165 24.95 -0.38 -26.35
N ASP A 166 26.05 -0.64 -27.05
CA ASP A 166 26.75 -1.93 -27.03
C ASP A 166 27.85 -1.96 -25.95
N ILE A 167 27.69 -1.15 -24.90
CA ILE A 167 28.67 -0.99 -23.82
C ILE A 167 28.20 -1.84 -22.62
N PRO A 168 29.01 -2.80 -22.14
CA PRO A 168 28.69 -3.56 -20.94
C PRO A 168 28.43 -2.63 -19.75
N ILE A 169 27.33 -2.82 -19.04
CA ILE A 169 27.01 -2.07 -17.82
C ILE A 169 27.51 -2.90 -16.64
N HIS A 170 28.51 -2.39 -15.92
CA HIS A 170 29.09 -3.06 -14.74
C HIS A 170 28.33 -2.68 -13.47
N MET A 171 27.73 -1.50 -13.45
CA MET A 171 27.00 -0.97 -12.29
C MET A 171 25.80 -0.14 -12.76
N MET A 172 24.65 -0.38 -12.15
CA MET A 172 23.42 0.39 -12.35
C MET A 172 23.07 1.10 -11.05
N VAL A 173 22.89 2.42 -11.10
CA VAL A 173 22.44 3.23 -9.97
C VAL A 173 21.07 3.76 -10.28
N THR A 174 20.10 3.55 -9.39
CA THR A 174 18.78 4.17 -9.52
C THR A 174 18.20 4.50 -8.16
N GLU A 175 17.78 5.75 -8.01
CA GLU A 175 17.14 6.27 -6.81
C GLU A 175 15.91 7.08 -7.24
N THR A 176 14.92 6.33 -7.73
CA THR A 176 13.68 6.82 -8.36
C THR A 176 12.46 6.30 -7.58
N MET A 177 12.59 6.34 -6.25
CA MET A 177 11.66 5.72 -5.32
C MET A 177 11.07 6.73 -4.33
N ASN A 178 9.91 6.38 -3.81
CA ASN A 178 9.37 6.95 -2.59
C ASN A 178 9.34 5.90 -1.47
N SER A 179 9.03 6.33 -0.24
CA SER A 179 8.75 5.43 0.88
C SER A 179 7.73 4.34 0.51
N ALA A 180 7.98 3.12 0.98
CA ALA A 180 7.21 1.92 0.64
C ALA A 180 7.10 1.63 -0.88
N LEU A 181 8.05 2.12 -1.68
CA LEU A 181 8.07 1.99 -3.15
C LEU A 181 6.78 2.52 -3.82
N GLN A 182 6.11 3.49 -3.21
CA GLN A 182 4.88 4.08 -3.76
C GLN A 182 5.19 5.23 -4.74
N LYS A 183 4.23 5.59 -5.60
CA LYS A 183 4.19 6.79 -6.47
C LYS A 183 5.29 6.90 -7.56
N GLU A 184 6.50 6.46 -7.30
CA GLU A 184 7.66 6.61 -8.18
C GLU A 184 8.10 5.26 -8.77
N PRO A 185 8.68 5.24 -9.99
CA PRO A 185 8.76 4.05 -10.82
C PRO A 185 9.95 3.10 -10.55
N GLN A 186 10.63 3.17 -9.39
CA GLN A 186 11.81 2.34 -9.08
C GLN A 186 11.64 0.85 -9.40
N VAL A 187 10.50 0.25 -9.04
CA VAL A 187 10.25 -1.19 -9.30
C VAL A 187 10.21 -1.47 -10.80
N ALA A 188 9.54 -0.63 -11.57
CA ALA A 188 9.46 -0.77 -13.03
C ALA A 188 10.82 -0.51 -13.71
N ILE A 189 11.55 0.51 -13.26
CA ILE A 189 12.90 0.81 -13.75
C ILE A 189 13.85 -0.36 -13.44
N THR A 190 13.81 -0.88 -12.22
CA THR A 190 14.65 -2.01 -11.80
C THR A 190 14.35 -3.26 -12.64
N GLY A 191 13.07 -3.64 -12.78
CA GLY A 191 12.67 -4.81 -13.59
C GLY A 191 13.00 -4.65 -15.08
N ARG A 192 13.10 -3.40 -15.58
CA ARG A 192 13.47 -3.10 -16.95
C ARG A 192 14.98 -3.12 -17.18
N LEU A 193 15.74 -2.53 -16.27
CA LEU A 193 17.16 -2.24 -16.45
C LEU A 193 18.08 -3.31 -15.86
N SER A 194 17.67 -4.05 -14.82
CA SER A 194 18.51 -5.08 -14.20
C SER A 194 18.98 -6.17 -15.18
N PRO A 195 18.17 -6.63 -16.16
CA PRO A 195 18.62 -7.57 -17.17
C PRO A 195 19.72 -7.04 -18.12
N LEU A 196 19.96 -5.72 -18.14
CA LEU A 196 21.01 -5.09 -18.94
C LEU A 196 22.36 -5.04 -18.21
N ILE A 197 22.36 -5.32 -16.90
CA ILE A 197 23.59 -5.36 -16.09
C ILE A 197 24.36 -6.62 -16.48
N GLY A 198 25.64 -6.45 -16.80
CA GLY A 198 26.53 -7.56 -17.14
C GLY A 198 26.66 -8.58 -16.00
N GLU A 199 27.17 -9.75 -16.35
CA GLU A 199 27.51 -10.79 -15.37
C GLU A 199 28.49 -10.22 -14.31
N GLY A 200 28.24 -10.53 -13.04
CA GLY A 200 28.99 -9.96 -11.91
C GLY A 200 28.71 -8.48 -11.62
N GLY A 201 27.87 -7.80 -12.41
CA GLY A 201 27.58 -6.39 -12.23
C GLY A 201 26.62 -6.10 -11.07
N ILE A 202 26.65 -4.87 -10.57
CA ILE A 202 26.00 -4.44 -9.32
C ILE A 202 24.79 -3.55 -9.61
N LEU A 203 23.69 -3.75 -8.88
CA LEU A 203 22.57 -2.82 -8.80
C LEU A 203 22.69 -2.02 -7.49
N ILE A 204 22.47 -0.70 -7.56
CA ILE A 204 22.37 0.20 -6.42
C ILE A 204 20.98 0.87 -6.42
N PRO A 205 20.24 0.81 -5.29
CA PRO A 205 20.55 0.04 -4.09
C PRO A 205 20.55 -1.47 -4.35
N GLU A 206 21.38 -2.22 -3.62
CA GLU A 206 21.39 -3.70 -3.71
C GLU A 206 20.05 -4.29 -3.31
N LYS A 207 19.40 -3.68 -2.31
CA LYS A 207 18.16 -4.18 -1.74
C LYS A 207 17.29 -3.06 -1.20
N VAL A 208 16.00 -3.06 -1.54
CA VAL A 208 14.96 -2.30 -0.84
C VAL A 208 13.97 -3.28 -0.23
N THR A 209 13.90 -3.32 1.10
CA THR A 209 13.03 -4.24 1.84
C THR A 209 11.83 -3.48 2.37
N ILE A 210 10.62 -3.97 2.05
CA ILE A 210 9.37 -3.47 2.60
C ILE A 210 8.87 -4.47 3.63
N SER A 211 8.68 -4.02 4.86
CA SER A 211 8.14 -4.83 5.96
C SER A 211 6.87 -4.22 6.53
N ALA A 212 6.00 -5.05 7.08
CA ALA A 212 4.82 -4.59 7.82
C ALA A 212 5.17 -4.54 9.31
N ALA A 213 4.72 -3.48 9.99
CA ALA A 213 4.90 -3.33 11.43
C ALA A 213 3.74 -2.57 12.06
N LEU A 214 3.48 -2.85 13.34
CA LEU A 214 2.57 -2.09 14.18
C LEU A 214 3.36 -1.07 14.98
N ILE A 215 2.89 0.18 15.01
CA ILE A 215 3.54 1.30 15.69
C ILE A 215 2.68 1.75 16.87
N ASP A 216 3.31 1.91 18.04
CA ASP A 216 2.77 2.64 19.17
C ASP A 216 3.07 4.13 19.01
N ARG A 217 2.05 4.92 18.63
CA ARG A 217 2.22 6.35 18.35
C ARG A 217 2.54 7.20 19.56
N ALA A 218 2.12 6.78 20.76
CA ALA A 218 2.44 7.52 21.98
C ALA A 218 3.94 7.40 22.26
N LYS A 219 4.46 6.17 22.23
CA LYS A 219 5.89 5.92 22.44
C LYS A 219 6.76 6.45 21.31
N GLU A 220 6.33 6.34 20.06
CA GLU A 220 7.03 6.93 18.91
C GLU A 220 7.20 8.45 19.08
N ARG A 221 6.15 9.16 19.54
CA ARG A 221 6.22 10.59 19.83
C ARG A 221 7.22 10.89 20.94
N GLU A 222 7.22 10.14 22.03
CA GLU A 222 8.17 10.32 23.12
C GLU A 222 9.62 10.08 22.67
N TYR A 223 9.84 9.06 21.84
CA TYR A 223 11.13 8.78 21.23
C TYR A 223 11.62 9.94 20.35
N ILE A 224 10.77 10.46 19.46
CA ILE A 224 11.12 11.58 18.58
C ILE A 224 11.45 12.86 19.38
N LEU A 225 10.78 13.07 20.52
CA LEU A 225 11.04 14.19 21.42
C LEU A 225 12.29 13.98 22.29
N GLY A 226 12.94 12.82 22.23
CA GLY A 226 14.10 12.47 23.05
C GLY A 226 13.77 12.12 24.50
N ASN A 227 12.49 11.87 24.81
CA ASN A 227 11.99 11.63 26.17
C ASN A 227 12.03 10.14 26.58
N ALA A 228 12.10 9.21 25.62
CA ALA A 228 12.17 7.78 25.86
C ALA A 228 13.40 7.17 25.18
N MET A 229 14.33 6.62 25.98
CA MET A 229 15.45 5.83 25.47
C MET A 229 15.22 4.35 25.82
N GLY A 230 15.15 3.49 24.81
CA GLY A 230 15.25 2.03 24.97
C GLY A 230 13.94 1.23 24.91
N GLU A 231 12.76 1.85 24.95
CA GLU A 231 11.51 1.12 24.68
C GLU A 231 11.24 1.01 23.18
N SER A 232 11.02 -0.21 22.68
CA SER A 232 10.56 -0.40 21.31
C SER A 232 9.14 0.16 21.17
N PHE A 233 8.91 0.91 20.09
CA PHE A 233 7.58 1.37 19.66
C PHE A 233 7.19 0.76 18.30
N ILE A 234 8.02 -0.14 17.78
CA ILE A 234 7.79 -0.87 16.53
C ILE A 234 7.68 -2.35 16.85
N HIS A 235 6.54 -2.95 16.50
CA HIS A 235 6.31 -4.38 16.53
C HIS A 235 6.31 -4.93 15.10
N SER A 236 7.39 -5.60 14.71
CA SER A 236 7.54 -6.15 13.36
C SER A 236 6.58 -7.32 13.12
N LEU A 237 5.87 -7.31 11.99
CA LEU A 237 5.03 -8.41 11.54
C LEU A 237 5.67 -9.24 10.43
N GLY A 238 6.75 -8.74 9.81
CA GLY A 238 7.54 -9.47 8.81
C GLY A 238 7.68 -8.76 7.47
N THR A 239 8.50 -9.36 6.60
CA THR A 239 8.79 -8.82 5.26
C THR A 239 7.62 -9.06 4.30
N VAL A 240 7.17 -7.97 3.68
CA VAL A 240 6.13 -7.96 2.64
C VAL A 240 6.76 -8.17 1.27
N PHE A 241 7.85 -7.47 0.99
CA PHE A 241 8.48 -7.47 -0.33
C PHE A 241 9.97 -7.11 -0.24
N THR A 242 10.73 -7.53 -1.25
CA THR A 242 12.13 -7.19 -1.43
C THR A 242 12.34 -6.88 -2.90
N LEU A 243 12.87 -5.70 -3.19
CA LEU A 243 13.35 -5.32 -4.52
C LEU A 243 14.87 -5.44 -4.55
N ASP A 244 15.39 -6.19 -5.51
CA ASP A 244 16.81 -6.40 -5.79
C ASP A 244 17.02 -6.66 -7.29
N LYS A 245 18.26 -6.96 -7.69
CA LYS A 245 18.65 -7.24 -9.09
C LYS A 245 17.88 -8.42 -9.71
N GLU A 246 17.49 -9.39 -8.90
CA GLU A 246 16.83 -10.64 -9.35
C GLU A 246 15.31 -10.52 -9.37
N THR A 247 14.77 -9.39 -8.92
CA THR A 247 13.33 -9.17 -8.83
C THR A 247 12.70 -9.08 -10.22
N GLY A 248 11.76 -10.00 -10.49
CA GLY A 248 11.00 -10.05 -11.74
C GLY A 248 9.82 -9.06 -11.79
N ASN A 249 8.96 -9.24 -12.80
CA ASN A 249 7.80 -8.38 -13.06
C ASN A 249 6.46 -8.95 -12.57
N ILE A 250 6.49 -10.05 -11.83
CA ILE A 250 5.29 -10.72 -11.29
C ILE A 250 5.28 -10.54 -9.78
N PHE A 251 4.21 -9.94 -9.26
CA PHE A 251 4.07 -9.59 -7.84
C PHE A 251 2.91 -10.37 -7.22
N GLU A 252 3.23 -11.50 -6.59
CA GLU A 252 2.25 -12.30 -5.85
C GLU A 252 1.80 -11.60 -4.57
N GLU A 253 0.62 -11.96 -4.08
CA GLU A 253 0.13 -11.44 -2.81
C GLU A 253 0.87 -12.11 -1.64
N LYS A 254 1.48 -11.29 -0.78
CA LYS A 254 2.08 -11.73 0.47
C LYS A 254 1.12 -11.47 1.63
N VAL A 255 0.71 -12.53 2.31
CA VAL A 255 -0.07 -12.42 3.55
C VAL A 255 0.85 -12.27 4.74
N ILE A 256 0.56 -11.29 5.58
CA ILE A 256 1.19 -11.04 6.88
C ILE A 256 0.16 -11.28 7.97
N ASP A 257 0.49 -12.13 8.94
CA ASP A 257 -0.40 -12.40 10.07
C ASP A 257 -0.42 -11.21 11.04
N VAL A 258 -1.61 -10.93 11.57
CA VAL A 258 -1.83 -9.90 12.58
C VAL A 258 -2.14 -10.62 13.90
N PRO A 259 -1.40 -10.32 14.99
CA PRO A 259 -1.68 -10.90 16.30
C PRO A 259 -3.13 -10.68 16.73
N GLU A 260 -3.69 -11.56 17.56
CA GLU A 260 -5.06 -11.40 18.05
C GLU A 260 -5.18 -10.22 19.03
N GLN A 261 -4.13 -10.01 19.81
CA GLN A 261 -4.00 -8.97 20.81
C GLN A 261 -2.53 -8.56 20.94
N LEU A 262 -2.29 -7.32 21.32
CA LEU A 262 -0.98 -6.82 21.73
C LEU A 262 -1.14 -5.91 22.95
N GLU A 263 -0.21 -6.01 23.89
CA GLU A 263 -0.12 -5.07 25.00
C GLU A 263 0.50 -3.75 24.53
N GLY A 264 0.05 -2.62 25.07
CA GLY A 264 0.52 -1.28 24.69
C GLY A 264 -0.28 -0.64 23.56
N GLY A 265 0.22 0.49 23.04
CA GLY A 265 -0.48 1.32 22.05
C GLY A 265 -0.27 0.92 20.59
N TYR A 266 0.18 -0.31 20.29
CA TYR A 266 0.51 -0.79 18.94
C TYR A 266 -0.73 -0.95 18.05
N ASN A 267 -1.29 0.16 17.59
CA ASN A 267 -2.57 0.17 16.89
C ASN A 267 -2.50 0.79 15.49
N VAL A 268 -1.30 1.18 15.02
CA VAL A 268 -1.13 1.72 13.67
C VAL A 268 -0.29 0.78 12.85
N LEU A 269 -0.90 0.15 11.85
CA LEU A 269 -0.18 -0.65 10.87
C LEU A 269 0.49 0.26 9.85
N CYS A 270 1.79 0.06 9.66
CA CYS A 270 2.59 0.77 8.68
C CYS A 270 3.37 -0.21 7.79
N LEU A 271 3.68 0.24 6.57
CA LEU A 271 4.77 -0.30 5.78
C LEU A 271 6.05 0.48 6.10
N MET A 272 7.12 -0.26 6.39
CA MET A 272 8.45 0.24 6.69
C MET A 272 9.35 0.01 5.49
N THR A 273 10.34 0.87 5.29
CA THR A 273 11.30 0.76 4.18
C THR A 273 12.71 0.77 4.74
N ASP A 274 13.46 -0.29 4.46
CA ASP A 274 14.89 -0.37 4.70
C ASP A 274 15.61 -0.46 3.35
N ILE A 275 16.66 0.33 3.18
CA ILE A 275 17.43 0.41 1.93
C ILE A 275 18.86 0.01 2.23
N GLN A 276 19.30 -1.12 1.68
CA GLN A 276 20.70 -1.47 1.61
C GLN A 276 21.25 -0.88 0.31
N VAL A 277 22.00 0.21 0.40
CA VAL A 277 22.65 0.82 -0.77
C VAL A 277 23.67 -0.14 -1.33
N TYR A 278 24.66 -0.52 -0.51
CA TYR A 278 25.66 -1.52 -0.84
C TYR A 278 26.36 -2.02 0.43
N LYS A 279 26.38 -3.34 0.65
CA LYS A 279 26.98 -4.00 1.82
C LYS A 279 26.47 -3.38 3.13
N GLU A 280 27.35 -2.79 3.94
CA GLU A 280 27.04 -2.22 5.25
C GLU A 280 26.36 -0.83 5.17
N ALA A 281 26.29 -0.21 3.99
CA ALA A 281 25.68 1.10 3.82
C ALA A 281 24.15 0.95 3.76
N CYS A 282 23.48 1.17 4.89
CA CYS A 282 22.04 0.99 5.03
C CYS A 282 21.34 2.27 5.53
N LEU A 283 20.15 2.53 4.99
CA LEU A 283 19.18 3.49 5.51
C LEU A 283 18.01 2.73 6.12
N THR A 284 17.67 3.04 7.36
CA THR A 284 16.58 2.42 8.12
C THR A 284 15.66 3.49 8.71
N TYR A 285 14.69 3.05 9.50
CA TYR A 285 13.63 3.88 10.10
C TYR A 285 14.00 5.35 10.36
N ASN A 286 13.25 6.25 9.72
CA ASN A 286 13.26 7.69 9.98
C ASN A 286 14.63 8.39 9.78
N GLN A 287 15.54 7.77 9.01
CA GLN A 287 16.81 8.39 8.65
C GLN A 287 16.69 9.32 7.43
N CYS A 288 15.67 9.14 6.60
CA CYS A 288 15.32 10.04 5.51
C CYS A 288 13.86 9.86 5.06
N SER A 289 13.41 10.72 4.15
CA SER A 289 12.06 10.71 3.56
C SER A 289 11.67 9.35 2.95
N LEU A 290 12.64 8.61 2.41
CA LEU A 290 12.41 7.28 1.82
C LEU A 290 12.13 6.20 2.87
N THR A 291 12.55 6.41 4.12
CA THR A 291 12.45 5.47 5.24
C THR A 291 11.38 5.86 6.27
N LEU A 292 10.55 6.85 5.92
CA LEU A 292 9.40 7.23 6.73
C LEU A 292 8.32 6.14 6.68
N PRO A 293 7.69 5.81 7.83
CA PRO A 293 6.64 4.80 7.86
C PRO A 293 5.41 5.25 7.07
N VAL A 294 4.91 4.39 6.19
CA VAL A 294 3.68 4.63 5.41
C VAL A 294 2.51 3.96 6.11
N ARG A 295 1.58 4.75 6.66
CA ARG A 295 0.39 4.22 7.34
C ARG A 295 -0.51 3.46 6.35
N VAL A 296 -0.93 2.26 6.75
CA VAL A 296 -1.90 1.42 6.03
C VAL A 296 -3.28 1.58 6.67
N LEU A 297 -3.42 1.25 7.95
CA LEU A 297 -4.68 1.31 8.70
C LEU A 297 -4.42 1.41 10.21
N SER A 298 -5.51 1.56 10.96
CA SER A 298 -5.48 1.42 12.42
C SER A 298 -6.26 0.20 12.87
N ILE A 299 -5.77 -0.48 13.89
CA ILE A 299 -6.40 -1.65 14.52
C ILE A 299 -7.09 -1.18 15.80
N ASP A 300 -8.40 -1.40 15.90
CA ASP A 300 -9.10 -1.32 17.17
C ASP A 300 -9.03 -2.68 17.86
N TRP A 301 -8.14 -2.81 18.85
CA TRP A 301 -7.94 -4.07 19.58
C TRP A 301 -9.19 -4.55 20.31
N ASN A 302 -10.11 -3.66 20.69
CA ASN A 302 -11.35 -4.06 21.37
C ASN A 302 -12.32 -4.81 20.44
N ASN A 303 -12.22 -4.59 19.13
CA ASN A 303 -13.09 -5.17 18.11
C ASN A 303 -12.28 -5.76 16.94
N ASN A 304 -11.07 -6.24 17.20
CA ASN A 304 -10.18 -6.68 16.12
C ASN A 304 -10.63 -8.02 15.54
N GLU A 305 -11.12 -7.97 14.31
CA GLU A 305 -11.45 -9.16 13.52
C GLU A 305 -10.35 -9.54 12.53
N ILE A 306 -9.29 -8.74 12.39
CA ILE A 306 -8.24 -8.94 11.39
C ILE A 306 -7.27 -10.00 11.91
N MET A 307 -7.16 -11.12 11.20
CA MET A 307 -6.16 -12.17 11.45
C MET A 307 -4.91 -12.02 10.59
N GLY A 308 -5.01 -11.29 9.49
CA GLY A 308 -3.91 -11.11 8.56
C GLY A 308 -4.24 -10.10 7.48
N ILE A 309 -3.24 -9.66 6.75
CA ILE A 309 -3.35 -8.66 5.70
C ILE A 309 -2.56 -9.14 4.49
N GLY A 310 -3.25 -9.32 3.37
CA GLY A 310 -2.63 -9.58 2.08
C GLY A 310 -2.15 -8.28 1.46
N PHE A 311 -0.88 -8.22 1.08
CA PHE A 311 -0.27 -7.11 0.37
C PHE A 311 0.15 -7.56 -1.03
N ARG A 312 -0.10 -6.72 -2.04
CA ARG A 312 0.36 -6.96 -3.41
C ARG A 312 0.88 -5.68 -4.01
N TYR A 313 2.07 -5.71 -4.60
CA TYR A 313 2.58 -4.56 -5.33
C TYR A 313 1.87 -4.44 -6.69
N GLN A 314 1.50 -3.22 -7.05
CA GLN A 314 0.87 -2.91 -8.34
C GLN A 314 1.69 -1.86 -9.06
N ILE A 315 2.13 -2.19 -10.28
CA ILE A 315 2.63 -1.19 -11.23
C ILE A 315 1.41 -0.55 -11.89
N SER A 316 1.27 0.77 -11.75
CA SER A 316 0.21 1.59 -12.37
C SER A 316 0.65 3.05 -12.42
N GLU A 317 -0.21 3.96 -12.86
CA GLU A 317 0.03 5.42 -12.78
C GLU A 317 0.31 5.89 -11.34
N ASN A 318 -0.21 5.16 -10.34
CA ASN A 318 0.07 5.35 -8.93
C ASN A 318 0.61 4.03 -8.34
N PRO A 319 1.90 3.70 -8.59
CA PRO A 319 2.44 2.42 -8.17
C PRO A 319 2.51 2.33 -6.64
N GLY A 320 2.42 1.11 -6.10
CA GLY A 320 2.48 0.88 -4.66
C GLY A 320 1.79 -0.41 -4.23
N PHE A 321 1.73 -0.63 -2.91
CA PHE A 321 1.04 -1.80 -2.35
C PHE A 321 -0.45 -1.56 -2.20
N VAL A 322 -1.25 -2.45 -2.79
CA VAL A 322 -2.66 -2.64 -2.42
C VAL A 322 -2.74 -3.66 -1.29
N HIS A 323 -3.75 -3.52 -0.43
CA HIS A 323 -3.93 -4.40 0.72
C HIS A 323 -5.37 -4.90 0.87
N ARG A 324 -5.52 -6.09 1.46
CA ARG A 324 -6.81 -6.72 1.77
C ARG A 324 -6.78 -7.34 3.15
N CYS A 325 -7.69 -6.92 4.02
CA CYS A 325 -7.83 -7.51 5.36
C CYS A 325 -8.44 -8.91 5.28
N ILE A 326 -7.79 -9.86 5.94
CA ILE A 326 -8.28 -11.21 6.15
C ILE A 326 -8.89 -11.22 7.55
N LYS A 327 -10.19 -11.46 7.63
CA LYS A 327 -10.93 -11.43 8.89
C LYS A 327 -11.18 -12.84 9.44
N LYS A 328 -11.28 -12.96 10.77
CA LYS A 328 -11.82 -14.14 11.45
C LYS A 328 -13.19 -14.46 10.86
N LYS A 329 -13.34 -15.65 10.27
CA LYS A 329 -14.68 -16.18 9.97
C LYS A 329 -15.35 -16.49 11.30
N ILE A 330 -16.57 -16.01 11.52
CA ILE A 330 -17.38 -16.50 12.65
C ILE A 330 -17.52 -18.02 12.46
N ASN A 331 -17.14 -18.80 13.48
CA ASN A 331 -17.33 -20.24 13.45
C ASN A 331 -18.83 -20.52 13.33
N ALA A 332 -19.22 -21.26 12.28
CA ALA A 332 -20.60 -21.66 12.02
C ALA A 332 -21.27 -22.34 13.23
N GLU A 333 -20.50 -23.08 14.04
CA GLU A 333 -20.99 -23.75 15.26
C GLU A 333 -21.47 -22.80 16.37
N ARG A 334 -21.16 -21.50 16.26
CA ARG A 334 -21.63 -20.47 17.19
C ARG A 334 -22.93 -19.81 16.76
N ILE A 335 -23.39 -20.09 15.54
CA ILE A 335 -24.62 -19.53 14.99
C ILE A 335 -25.73 -20.55 15.17
N PHE A 336 -26.78 -20.15 15.87
CA PHE A 336 -27.97 -20.97 16.07
C PHE A 336 -29.19 -20.28 15.49
N ILE A 337 -30.12 -21.08 15.01
CA ILE A 337 -31.43 -20.63 14.54
C ILE A 337 -32.45 -21.32 15.44
N GLU A 338 -33.30 -20.54 16.11
CA GLU A 338 -34.42 -21.10 16.87
C GLU A 338 -35.74 -20.37 16.54
N GLU A 339 -36.86 -21.00 16.88
CA GLU A 339 -38.19 -20.43 16.66
C GLU A 339 -38.38 -19.14 17.47
N VAL A 340 -39.03 -18.15 16.86
CA VAL A 340 -39.38 -16.90 17.53
C VAL A 340 -40.35 -17.16 18.69
N LYS A 341 -39.97 -16.75 19.91
CA LYS A 341 -40.78 -16.83 21.13
C LYS A 341 -41.29 -15.43 21.52
N THR A 342 -42.29 -15.36 22.41
CA THR A 342 -42.81 -14.08 22.94
C THR A 342 -41.72 -13.21 23.56
N ALA A 343 -40.71 -13.82 24.19
CA ALA A 343 -39.55 -13.13 24.76
C ALA A 343 -38.70 -12.38 23.72
N HIS A 344 -38.76 -12.74 22.44
CA HIS A 344 -37.98 -12.08 21.38
C HIS A 344 -38.67 -10.82 20.83
N LYS A 345 -39.88 -10.46 21.29
CA LYS A 345 -40.65 -9.34 20.73
C LYS A 345 -39.89 -8.01 20.79
N GLU A 346 -39.17 -7.75 21.88
CA GLU A 346 -38.42 -6.51 22.06
C GLU A 346 -37.17 -6.45 21.16
N ILE A 347 -36.41 -7.55 21.06
CA ILE A 347 -35.21 -7.58 20.22
C ILE A 347 -35.55 -7.57 18.72
N LEU A 348 -36.66 -8.20 18.31
CA LEU A 348 -37.13 -8.12 16.92
C LEU A 348 -37.51 -6.68 16.55
N PHE A 349 -38.16 -5.95 17.46
CA PHE A 349 -38.43 -4.54 17.25
C PHE A 349 -37.15 -3.70 17.17
N HIS A 350 -36.14 -4.02 17.99
CA HIS A 350 -34.84 -3.36 17.91
C HIS A 350 -34.13 -3.62 16.57
N ILE A 351 -34.09 -4.87 16.11
CA ILE A 351 -33.52 -5.24 14.80
C ILE A 351 -34.29 -4.54 13.67
N PHE A 352 -35.62 -4.49 13.74
CA PHE A 352 -36.46 -3.78 12.77
C PHE A 352 -36.06 -2.31 12.61
N LYS A 353 -35.75 -1.61 13.71
CA LYS A 353 -35.27 -0.22 13.66
C LYS A 353 -33.88 -0.10 13.01
N ASP A 354 -32.98 -1.04 13.29
CA ASP A 354 -31.60 -1.04 12.76
C ASP A 354 -31.52 -1.31 11.25
N ILE A 355 -32.42 -2.14 10.72
CA ILE A 355 -32.43 -2.49 9.29
C ILE A 355 -33.18 -1.47 8.42
N HIS A 356 -33.99 -0.59 9.02
CA HIS A 356 -34.73 0.49 8.36
C HIS A 356 -34.25 1.88 8.82
N PRO A 357 -33.00 2.28 8.52
CA PRO A 357 -32.42 3.54 8.98
C PRO A 357 -33.20 4.78 8.48
N GLU A 358 -33.97 4.66 7.39
CA GLU A 358 -34.90 5.70 6.93
C GLU A 358 -35.99 6.04 7.96
N LEU A 359 -36.31 5.12 8.87
CA LEU A 359 -37.26 5.36 9.96
C LEU A 359 -36.68 6.25 11.06
N ALA A 360 -35.36 6.52 11.07
CA ALA A 360 -34.74 7.48 11.99
C ALA A 360 -35.31 8.91 11.85
N VAL A 361 -35.90 9.24 10.69
CA VAL A 361 -36.62 10.52 10.49
C VAL A 361 -37.77 10.68 11.50
N PHE A 362 -38.41 9.59 11.92
CA PHE A 362 -39.49 9.63 12.91
C PHE A 362 -38.98 9.88 14.34
N GLU A 363 -37.71 9.57 14.65
CA GLU A 363 -37.07 9.85 15.96
C GLU A 363 -36.83 11.35 16.19
N SER A 364 -36.91 12.16 15.12
CA SER A 364 -36.78 13.61 15.18
C SER A 364 -38.11 14.35 15.44
N ILE A 365 -39.22 13.62 15.61
CA ILE A 365 -40.55 14.20 15.86
C ILE A 365 -40.70 14.57 17.35
N PRO A 366 -40.88 15.85 17.71
CA PRO A 366 -41.07 16.25 19.11
C PRO A 366 -42.42 15.74 19.65
N GLY A 367 -42.43 15.07 20.81
CA GLY A 367 -43.67 14.68 21.50
C GLY A 367 -43.76 13.24 22.04
N GLY A 368 -42.72 12.41 21.90
CA GLY A 368 -42.62 11.11 22.59
C GLY A 368 -43.53 9.99 22.08
N GLN A 369 -44.17 10.14 20.92
CA GLN A 369 -45.05 9.13 20.32
C GLN A 369 -44.38 8.26 19.25
N THR A 370 -43.11 8.52 18.91
CA THR A 370 -42.38 7.84 17.83
C THR A 370 -42.29 6.33 18.02
N ASP A 371 -41.89 5.86 19.19
CA ASP A 371 -41.75 4.42 19.45
C ASP A 371 -43.09 3.69 19.36
N MET A 372 -44.22 4.34 19.70
CA MET A 372 -45.55 3.75 19.54
C MET A 372 -45.94 3.60 18.07
N LEU A 373 -45.66 4.59 17.23
CA LEU A 373 -45.93 4.54 15.79
C LEU A 373 -45.06 3.49 15.10
N LEU A 374 -43.76 3.45 15.40
CA LEU A 374 -42.85 2.44 14.87
C LEU A 374 -43.24 1.02 15.32
N LYS A 375 -43.66 0.86 16.58
CA LYS A 375 -44.15 -0.42 17.09
C LYS A 375 -45.44 -0.85 16.40
N HIS A 376 -46.34 0.08 16.13
CA HIS A 376 -47.55 -0.20 15.38
C HIS A 376 -47.24 -0.62 13.93
N GLN A 377 -46.31 0.08 13.26
CA GLN A 377 -45.85 -0.28 11.92
C GLN A 377 -45.21 -1.67 11.90
N PHE A 378 -44.32 -1.96 12.86
CA PHE A 378 -43.72 -3.29 13.04
C PHE A 378 -44.80 -4.37 13.22
N GLU A 379 -45.79 -4.15 14.10
CA GLU A 379 -46.88 -5.12 14.32
C GLU A 379 -47.75 -5.32 13.06
N GLN A 380 -48.01 -4.25 12.30
CA GLN A 380 -48.75 -4.33 11.03
C GLN A 380 -47.99 -5.15 9.99
N GLU A 381 -46.68 -4.95 9.87
CA GLU A 381 -45.82 -5.68 8.94
C GLU A 381 -45.76 -7.17 9.30
N GLN A 382 -45.54 -7.49 10.58
CA GLN A 382 -45.56 -8.87 11.06
C GLN A 382 -46.90 -9.57 10.81
N ALA A 383 -48.02 -8.84 10.96
CA ALA A 383 -49.36 -9.35 10.67
C ALA A 383 -49.66 -9.44 9.16
N HIS A 384 -49.05 -8.61 8.33
CA HIS A 384 -49.16 -8.71 6.88
C HIS A 384 -48.45 -9.96 6.35
N LEU A 385 -47.19 -10.16 6.75
CA LEU A 385 -46.41 -11.34 6.39
C LEU A 385 -47.12 -12.65 6.78
N GLY A 386 -47.72 -12.69 7.98
CA GLY A 386 -48.47 -13.87 8.43
C GLY A 386 -49.78 -14.15 7.67
N ARG A 387 -50.33 -13.17 6.95
CA ARG A 387 -51.52 -13.33 6.10
C ARG A 387 -51.14 -13.70 4.67
N GLU A 388 -50.02 -13.18 4.17
CA GLU A 388 -49.53 -13.41 2.82
C GLU A 388 -48.92 -14.82 2.68
N TYR A 389 -48.12 -15.25 3.67
CA TYR A 389 -47.38 -16.50 3.64
C TYR A 389 -47.98 -17.54 4.60
N GLN A 390 -48.63 -18.57 4.05
CA GLN A 390 -49.42 -19.54 4.80
C GLN A 390 -48.58 -20.50 5.67
N ASN A 391 -47.34 -20.78 5.28
CA ASN A 391 -46.42 -21.71 5.96
C ASN A 391 -45.17 -20.98 6.47
N LEU A 392 -45.35 -19.75 6.97
CA LEU A 392 -44.26 -18.88 7.40
C LEU A 392 -43.62 -19.36 8.71
N GLU A 393 -42.45 -19.98 8.60
CA GLU A 393 -41.55 -20.24 9.72
C GLU A 393 -40.82 -18.94 10.10
N ARG A 394 -40.93 -18.54 11.37
CA ARG A 394 -40.22 -17.38 11.91
C ARG A 394 -39.11 -17.83 12.84
N SER A 395 -37.88 -17.48 12.51
CA SER A 395 -36.72 -17.85 13.33
C SER A 395 -35.86 -16.65 13.70
N ILE A 396 -35.27 -16.71 14.90
CA ILE A 396 -34.29 -15.76 15.40
C ILE A 396 -32.88 -16.33 15.16
N ILE A 397 -31.95 -15.47 14.76
CA ILE A 397 -30.54 -15.81 14.55
C ILE A 397 -29.78 -15.42 15.82
N ILE A 398 -29.12 -16.40 16.44
CA ILE A 398 -28.38 -16.25 17.70
C ILE A 398 -26.89 -16.47 17.44
N LEU A 399 -26.05 -15.59 17.96
CA LEU A 399 -24.60 -15.72 17.97
C LEU A 399 -24.10 -15.67 19.41
N ASP A 400 -23.38 -16.70 19.85
CA ASP A 400 -22.83 -16.78 21.22
C ASP A 400 -23.89 -16.52 22.32
N GLY A 401 -25.13 -17.01 22.10
CA GLY A 401 -26.27 -16.85 23.01
C GLY A 401 -27.01 -15.50 22.90
N ILE A 402 -26.55 -14.59 22.05
CA ILE A 402 -27.16 -13.27 21.86
C ILE A 402 -27.98 -13.26 20.55
N PRO A 403 -29.27 -12.85 20.56
CA PRO A 403 -30.02 -12.65 19.34
C PRO A 403 -29.47 -11.47 18.53
N ILE A 404 -29.11 -11.72 17.27
CA ILE A 404 -28.42 -10.75 16.40
C ILE A 404 -29.16 -10.46 15.09
N GLY A 405 -30.27 -11.15 14.85
CA GLY A 405 -31.03 -11.05 13.62
C GLY A 405 -32.21 -12.02 13.58
N TYR A 406 -32.88 -12.08 12.43
CA TYR A 406 -33.97 -13.01 12.16
C TYR A 406 -33.93 -13.49 10.72
N VAL A 407 -34.61 -14.61 10.47
CA VAL A 407 -34.86 -15.15 9.14
C VAL A 407 -36.27 -15.71 9.08
N TYR A 408 -37.03 -15.31 8.05
CA TYR A 408 -38.40 -15.74 7.81
C TYR A 408 -38.47 -16.50 6.50
N VAL A 409 -39.05 -17.69 6.55
CA VAL A 409 -39.07 -18.64 5.43
C VAL A 409 -40.47 -19.23 5.28
N ASP A 410 -41.08 -19.12 4.11
CA ASP A 410 -42.32 -19.83 3.80
C ASP A 410 -41.98 -21.24 3.28
N MET A 411 -42.48 -22.26 3.99
CA MET A 411 -42.14 -23.66 3.73
C MET A 411 -43.14 -24.35 2.78
N GLY A 412 -43.61 -23.63 1.75
CA GLY A 412 -44.53 -24.11 0.75
C GLY A 412 -43.99 -25.21 -0.19
N ALA A 413 -44.62 -25.34 -1.36
CA ALA A 413 -44.19 -26.29 -2.40
C ALA A 413 -42.77 -25.98 -2.90
N GLU A 414 -42.47 -24.70 -3.07
CA GLU A 414 -41.11 -24.16 -3.08
C GLU A 414 -40.83 -23.49 -1.73
N ILE A 415 -39.55 -23.48 -1.32
CA ILE A 415 -39.14 -22.76 -0.11
C ILE A 415 -38.91 -21.31 -0.51
N ARG A 416 -39.62 -20.36 0.10
CA ARG A 416 -39.42 -18.94 -0.18
C ARG A 416 -38.70 -18.28 0.99
N LEU A 417 -37.51 -17.75 0.74
CA LEU A 417 -36.83 -16.86 1.69
C LEU A 417 -37.54 -15.50 1.63
N VAL A 418 -38.39 -15.25 2.62
CA VAL A 418 -39.24 -14.05 2.68
C VAL A 418 -38.42 -12.87 3.15
N GLU A 419 -37.66 -13.04 4.22
CA GLU A 419 -36.90 -11.95 4.81
C GLU A 419 -35.71 -12.45 5.62
N ILE A 420 -34.63 -11.67 5.64
CA ILE A 420 -33.48 -11.89 6.52
C ILE A 420 -32.94 -10.53 7.00
N GLY A 421 -32.88 -10.36 8.32
CA GLY A 421 -32.39 -9.15 8.97
C GLY A 421 -31.23 -9.48 9.92
N LEU A 422 -30.15 -8.70 9.86
CA LEU A 422 -29.02 -8.78 10.79
C LEU A 422 -28.70 -7.37 11.29
N LEU A 423 -28.39 -7.24 12.58
CA LEU A 423 -27.87 -5.99 13.14
C LEU A 423 -26.64 -5.50 12.36
N GLU A 424 -26.48 -4.19 12.17
CA GLU A 424 -25.41 -3.58 11.38
C GLU A 424 -24.02 -4.13 11.75
N GLY A 425 -23.73 -4.21 13.05
CA GLY A 425 -22.48 -4.74 13.59
C GLY A 425 -22.24 -6.24 13.35
N CYS A 426 -23.23 -6.99 12.88
CA CYS A 426 -23.16 -8.42 12.58
C CYS A 426 -23.10 -8.72 11.08
N ARG A 427 -23.27 -7.71 10.22
CA ARG A 427 -23.24 -7.86 8.75
C ARG A 427 -21.80 -8.09 8.24
N ARG A 428 -21.68 -8.75 7.08
CA ARG A 428 -20.38 -9.06 6.40
C ARG A 428 -19.40 -9.93 7.21
N LYS A 429 -19.91 -10.70 8.18
CA LYS A 429 -19.10 -11.65 9.00
C LYS A 429 -19.34 -13.13 8.66
N GLY A 430 -20.03 -13.41 7.55
CA GLY A 430 -20.36 -14.77 7.10
C GLY A 430 -21.65 -15.36 7.69
N ILE A 431 -22.33 -14.65 8.59
CA ILE A 431 -23.56 -15.12 9.25
C ILE A 431 -24.69 -15.38 8.24
N GLY A 432 -24.97 -14.39 7.37
CA GLY A 432 -25.99 -14.54 6.33
C GLY A 432 -25.70 -15.72 5.39
N SER A 433 -24.44 -15.92 4.98
CA SER A 433 -24.04 -17.06 4.15
C SER A 433 -24.28 -18.39 4.84
N HIS A 434 -24.03 -18.48 6.15
CA HIS A 434 -24.30 -19.68 6.92
C HIS A 434 -25.80 -19.98 7.01
N VAL A 435 -26.61 -18.98 7.40
CA VAL A 435 -28.07 -19.10 7.53
C VAL A 435 -28.72 -19.49 6.19
N VAL A 436 -28.41 -18.78 5.10
CA VAL A 436 -28.93 -19.09 3.77
C VAL A 436 -28.40 -20.44 3.28
N GLY A 437 -27.15 -20.77 3.58
CA GLY A 437 -26.56 -22.07 3.27
C GLY A 437 -27.32 -23.24 3.92
N ASP A 438 -27.77 -23.10 5.16
CA ASP A 438 -28.54 -24.13 5.84
C ASP A 438 -29.96 -24.27 5.28
N ILE A 439 -30.58 -23.17 4.85
CA ILE A 439 -31.85 -23.20 4.09
C ILE A 439 -31.67 -23.96 2.79
N LEU A 440 -30.60 -23.68 2.03
CA LEU A 440 -30.30 -24.39 0.78
C LEU A 440 -30.04 -25.90 1.00
N LYS A 441 -29.37 -26.27 2.10
CA LYS A 441 -29.19 -27.69 2.48
C LYS A 441 -30.53 -28.36 2.82
N LYS A 442 -31.40 -27.69 3.60
CA LYS A 442 -32.75 -28.17 3.93
C LYS A 442 -33.57 -28.37 2.65
N ALA A 443 -33.51 -27.40 1.73
CA ALA A 443 -34.18 -27.46 0.44
C ALA A 443 -33.68 -28.62 -0.43
N LYS A 444 -32.35 -28.81 -0.50
CA LYS A 444 -31.72 -29.94 -1.19
C LYS A 444 -32.23 -31.28 -0.65
N PHE A 445 -32.22 -31.46 0.67
CA PHE A 445 -32.70 -32.69 1.31
C PHE A 445 -34.18 -32.97 1.00
N GLN A 446 -34.99 -31.93 0.85
CA GLN A 446 -36.41 -32.03 0.51
C GLN A 446 -36.70 -32.07 -1.00
N GLY A 447 -35.69 -31.95 -1.87
CA GLY A 447 -35.87 -31.86 -3.32
C GLY A 447 -36.63 -30.60 -3.76
N LYS A 448 -36.60 -29.52 -2.95
CA LYS A 448 -37.32 -28.27 -3.21
C LYS A 448 -36.38 -27.21 -3.79
N LYS A 449 -36.95 -26.29 -4.57
CA LYS A 449 -36.28 -25.07 -5.02
C LYS A 449 -36.39 -24.00 -3.94
N VAL A 450 -35.45 -23.04 -3.95
CA VAL A 450 -35.49 -21.87 -3.08
C VAL A 450 -35.69 -20.61 -3.92
N SER A 451 -36.73 -19.83 -3.61
CA SER A 451 -37.02 -18.54 -4.26
C SER A 451 -36.88 -17.38 -3.27
N LEU A 452 -36.61 -16.18 -3.79
CA LEU A 452 -36.60 -14.93 -3.04
C LEU A 452 -36.86 -13.74 -3.96
N GLN A 453 -37.22 -12.61 -3.34
CA GLN A 453 -37.32 -11.32 -4.00
C GLN A 453 -36.30 -10.33 -3.41
N VAL A 454 -35.61 -9.59 -4.27
CA VAL A 454 -34.66 -8.54 -3.85
C VAL A 454 -34.84 -7.29 -4.71
N PHE A 455 -34.80 -6.11 -4.08
CA PHE A 455 -34.85 -4.84 -4.79
C PHE A 455 -33.53 -4.58 -5.54
N TRP A 456 -33.59 -4.13 -6.80
CA TRP A 456 -32.37 -3.95 -7.63
C TRP A 456 -31.42 -2.89 -7.08
N PHE A 457 -31.95 -1.89 -6.37
CA PHE A 457 -31.15 -0.85 -5.74
C PHE A 457 -30.36 -1.36 -4.51
N ASN A 458 -30.68 -2.55 -3.99
CA ASN A 458 -29.89 -3.21 -2.95
C ASN A 458 -28.83 -4.14 -3.59
N ASN A 459 -27.86 -3.53 -4.27
CA ASN A 459 -26.82 -4.24 -5.01
C ASN A 459 -26.00 -5.20 -4.12
N ALA A 460 -25.81 -4.86 -2.85
CA ALA A 460 -25.11 -5.71 -1.89
C ALA A 460 -25.85 -7.03 -1.62
N ALA A 461 -27.17 -6.98 -1.40
CA ALA A 461 -28.00 -8.18 -1.21
C ALA A 461 -28.10 -9.02 -2.49
N TYR A 462 -28.23 -8.37 -3.65
CA TYR A 462 -28.27 -9.06 -4.94
C TYR A 462 -26.99 -9.86 -5.22
N GLU A 463 -25.81 -9.24 -5.11
CA GLU A 463 -24.53 -9.94 -5.31
C GLU A 463 -24.30 -11.01 -4.23
N PHE A 464 -24.78 -10.80 -3.00
CA PHE A 464 -24.75 -11.83 -1.96
C PHE A 464 -25.53 -13.09 -2.38
N TYR A 465 -26.79 -12.97 -2.81
CA TYR A 465 -27.59 -14.13 -3.22
C TYR A 465 -27.05 -14.80 -4.48
N LYS A 466 -26.57 -14.01 -5.45
CA LYS A 466 -25.92 -14.54 -6.65
C LYS A 466 -24.70 -15.40 -6.32
N ASN A 467 -23.85 -14.95 -5.39
CA ASN A 467 -22.71 -15.73 -4.91
C ASN A 467 -23.12 -17.02 -4.15
N MET A 468 -24.33 -17.05 -3.60
CA MET A 468 -24.92 -18.25 -2.97
C MET A 468 -25.59 -19.20 -3.99
N GLY A 469 -25.51 -18.92 -5.29
CA GLY A 469 -26.02 -19.78 -6.35
C GLY A 469 -27.47 -19.47 -6.79
N PHE A 470 -28.02 -18.32 -6.39
CA PHE A 470 -29.32 -17.87 -6.91
C PHE A 470 -29.15 -17.21 -8.29
N CYS A 471 -30.08 -17.51 -9.20
CA CYS A 471 -30.15 -16.91 -10.52
C CYS A 471 -31.42 -16.07 -10.65
N MET A 472 -31.34 -14.90 -11.29
CA MET A 472 -32.52 -14.09 -11.59
C MET A 472 -33.40 -14.80 -12.62
N VAL A 473 -34.69 -14.97 -12.30
CA VAL A 473 -35.68 -15.65 -13.15
C VAL A 473 -36.78 -14.71 -13.67
N HIS A 474 -37.04 -13.61 -12.97
CA HIS A 474 -38.01 -12.61 -13.41
C HIS A 474 -37.63 -11.20 -12.94
N ASN A 475 -37.89 -10.19 -13.77
CA ASN A 475 -37.68 -8.77 -13.43
C ASN A 475 -39.04 -8.08 -13.33
N ASN A 476 -39.42 -7.63 -12.13
CA ASN A 476 -40.71 -6.98 -11.84
C ASN A 476 -40.59 -5.45 -11.76
N GLY A 477 -39.56 -4.83 -12.33
CA GLY A 477 -39.30 -3.40 -12.22
C GLY A 477 -38.39 -3.09 -11.02
N PRO A 478 -38.89 -2.54 -9.89
CA PRO A 478 -38.05 -2.22 -8.74
C PRO A 478 -37.50 -3.44 -8.01
N ALA A 479 -38.08 -4.63 -8.20
CA ALA A 479 -37.66 -5.88 -7.57
C ALA A 479 -37.39 -7.00 -8.59
N CYS A 480 -36.40 -7.84 -8.28
CA CYS A 480 -36.03 -9.00 -9.06
C CYS A 480 -36.37 -10.27 -8.29
N GLU A 481 -36.95 -11.25 -8.99
CA GLU A 481 -37.21 -12.59 -8.47
C GLU A 481 -35.99 -13.46 -8.78
N MET A 482 -35.44 -14.11 -7.75
CA MET A 482 -34.29 -15.00 -7.86
C MET A 482 -34.64 -16.40 -7.38
N LEU A 483 -34.06 -17.41 -8.04
CA LEU A 483 -34.31 -18.81 -7.76
C LEU A 483 -33.00 -19.60 -7.74
N CYS A 484 -32.86 -20.47 -6.74
CA CYS A 484 -31.80 -21.46 -6.64
C CYS A 484 -32.40 -22.87 -6.71
N GLN A 485 -31.80 -23.74 -7.51
CA GLN A 485 -32.02 -25.18 -7.46
C GLN A 485 -30.80 -25.82 -6.81
N PRO A 486 -30.85 -26.13 -5.51
CA PRO A 486 -29.72 -26.75 -4.82
C PRO A 486 -29.42 -28.11 -5.46
N ILE A 487 -28.23 -28.26 -6.07
CA ILE A 487 -27.74 -29.51 -6.67
C ILE A 487 -27.16 -30.40 -5.59
#